data_AF-A0A939WKY9-F1
#
_entry.id   AF-A0A939WKY9-F1
#
_cell.length_a   1.000
_cell.length_b   1.000
_cell.length_c   1.000
_cell.angle_alpha   90.00
_cell.angle_beta   90.00
_cell.angle_gamma   90.00
#
_symmetry.space_group_name_H-M   'P 1'
#
loop_
_entity.id
_entity.type
_entity.pdbx_description
1 polymer ?
#
loop_
_entity_poly.entity_id
_entity_poly.type
_entity_poly.pdbx_seq_one_letter_code
_entity_poly.pdbx_strand_id
1 'polypeptide(L)'
;MSFMYVPSLLRIPEVPGFTPPVGIWRGVGKDAGLFAFQAGDSTWGYYVMTEGSFTYSLVIDGREMTPQYSTINGYIWWSGGSGYVYYSITYGWVYLPGKFPGYEPIEENYHYDEDTGANSAEGDAFYSFTAPPYRADSEVELFGRGSNYGKESKTMTAKWKRWTSNNECGVYEAQDGASGEKILGLPRFRSNGYEYFTRSFAKTKGHYTYGRIKYSETYGKWIIGEVGSGAGWHEGEEPKVGGSVTFRFCRNEDSEATGSDITVSYVNHVRGDETTKAYLGEVAIWR
;
A
#
# COMPACT_ATOMS: atom_id res chain seq x y z
N MET A 1 -0.84 15.31 -5.05
CA MET A 1 -1.10 13.96 -4.52
C MET A 1 -1.40 13.15 -5.74
N SER A 2 -0.57 12.16 -5.99
CA SER A 2 -0.42 11.67 -7.35
C SER A 2 -0.19 10.18 -7.31
N PHE A 3 -1.27 9.42 -7.18
CA PHE A 3 -1.22 7.97 -7.34
C PHE A 3 -1.78 7.58 -8.70
N MET A 4 -1.22 6.53 -9.28
CA MET A 4 -1.68 5.94 -10.52
C MET A 4 -2.06 4.49 -10.27
N TYR A 5 -3.27 4.12 -10.69
CA TYR A 5 -3.69 2.74 -10.62
C TYR A 5 -2.99 1.93 -11.70
N VAL A 6 -2.27 0.89 -11.29
CA VAL A 6 -1.62 -0.08 -12.17
C VAL A 6 -2.48 -1.35 -12.17
N PRO A 7 -3.21 -1.62 -13.26
CA PRO A 7 -4.03 -2.82 -13.38
C PRO A 7 -3.17 -4.10 -13.41
N SER A 8 -3.78 -5.20 -12.97
CA SER A 8 -3.35 -6.58 -12.65
C SER A 8 -2.28 -7.33 -13.49
N LEU A 9 -1.40 -6.69 -14.25
CA LEU A 9 -0.35 -7.39 -15.00
C LEU A 9 0.80 -7.92 -14.11
N LEU A 10 0.84 -7.53 -12.84
CA LEU A 10 1.85 -7.96 -11.89
C LEU A 10 1.34 -9.12 -11.05
N ARG A 11 2.10 -10.21 -11.05
CA ARG A 11 1.86 -11.35 -10.16
C ARG A 11 3.00 -11.39 -9.17
N ILE A 12 2.66 -11.35 -7.89
CA ILE A 12 3.55 -11.75 -6.81
C ILE A 12 3.26 -13.22 -6.46
N PRO A 13 4.27 -14.00 -6.04
CA PRO A 13 4.01 -15.32 -5.46
C PRO A 13 3.11 -15.23 -4.23
N GLU A 14 2.59 -16.37 -3.78
CA GLU A 14 1.72 -16.39 -2.61
C GLU A 14 2.47 -15.86 -1.38
N VAL A 15 1.80 -14.95 -0.66
CA VAL A 15 2.31 -14.38 0.59
C VAL A 15 1.44 -14.92 1.72
N PRO A 16 2.00 -15.62 2.71
CA PRO A 16 1.25 -16.15 3.83
C PRO A 16 0.50 -15.06 4.61
N GLY A 17 -0.77 -15.32 4.94
CA GLY A 17 -1.62 -14.37 5.65
C GLY A 17 -1.96 -13.13 4.83
N PHE A 18 -1.94 -13.24 3.49
CA PHE A 18 -2.13 -12.12 2.59
C PHE A 18 -2.74 -12.58 1.26
N THR A 19 -3.74 -11.85 0.77
CA THR A 19 -4.28 -12.10 -0.58
C THR A 19 -3.60 -11.17 -1.59
N PRO A 20 -2.98 -11.69 -2.67
CA PRO A 20 -2.38 -10.86 -3.71
C PRO A 20 -3.38 -9.84 -4.26
N PRO A 21 -3.00 -8.56 -4.39
CA PRO A 21 -3.93 -7.52 -4.78
C PRO A 21 -4.30 -7.63 -6.26
N VAL A 22 -5.58 -7.39 -6.58
CA VAL A 22 -6.09 -7.35 -7.97
C VAL A 22 -5.60 -6.11 -8.73
N GLY A 23 -5.02 -5.13 -8.03
CA GLY A 23 -4.32 -4.00 -8.63
C GLY A 23 -3.66 -3.14 -7.57
N ILE A 24 -2.69 -2.35 -8.00
CA ILE A 24 -1.84 -1.57 -7.09
C ILE A 24 -1.86 -0.11 -7.51
N TRP A 25 -2.10 0.77 -6.56
CA TRP A 25 -1.86 2.20 -6.69
C TRP A 25 -0.39 2.48 -6.43
N ARG A 26 0.32 2.99 -7.43
CA ARG A 26 1.69 3.47 -7.27
C ARG A 26 1.67 4.98 -7.07
N GLY A 27 2.36 5.46 -6.04
CA GLY A 27 2.61 6.88 -5.86
C GLY A 27 3.62 7.41 -6.87
N VAL A 28 3.45 8.67 -7.27
CA VAL A 28 4.34 9.40 -8.17
C VAL A 28 4.66 10.79 -7.63
N GLY A 29 5.68 11.43 -8.20
CA GLY A 29 6.14 12.74 -7.74
C GLY A 29 6.57 12.66 -6.26
N LYS A 30 5.96 13.47 -5.40
CA LYS A 30 6.26 13.46 -3.96
C LYS A 30 5.85 12.17 -3.23
N ASP A 31 4.95 11.40 -3.83
CA ASP A 31 4.43 10.15 -3.25
C ASP A 31 5.16 8.92 -3.83
N ALA A 32 6.22 9.13 -4.63
CA ALA A 32 7.00 8.06 -5.24
C ALA A 32 7.60 7.10 -4.19
N GLY A 33 7.47 5.80 -4.43
CA GLY A 33 7.89 4.74 -3.51
C GLY A 33 6.79 4.23 -2.57
N LEU A 34 5.64 4.93 -2.52
CA LEU A 34 4.45 4.44 -1.85
C LEU A 34 3.62 3.55 -2.77
N PHE A 35 3.05 2.50 -2.19
CA PHE A 35 2.13 1.58 -2.85
C PHE A 35 0.87 1.47 -2.01
N ALA A 36 -0.31 1.48 -2.63
CA ALA A 36 -1.56 1.19 -1.94
C ALA A 36 -2.37 0.14 -2.67
N PHE A 37 -3.01 -0.76 -1.94
CA PHE A 37 -3.75 -1.87 -2.50
C PHE A 37 -4.74 -2.45 -1.47
N GLN A 38 -5.66 -3.27 -1.95
CA GLN A 38 -6.55 -4.04 -1.11
C GLN A 38 -5.83 -5.30 -0.63
N ALA A 39 -5.66 -5.48 0.68
CA ALA A 39 -5.02 -6.67 1.25
C ALA A 39 -6.01 -7.82 1.53
N GLY A 40 -7.31 -7.57 1.30
CA GLY A 40 -8.39 -8.55 1.35
C GLY A 40 -8.91 -8.76 2.77
N ASP A 41 -8.07 -9.26 3.67
CA ASP A 41 -8.44 -9.50 5.06
C ASP A 41 -8.24 -8.26 5.96
N SER A 42 -8.96 -8.21 7.09
CA SER A 42 -8.79 -7.14 8.07
C SER A 42 -7.53 -7.31 8.92
N THR A 43 -6.79 -8.41 8.74
CA THR A 43 -5.70 -8.83 9.61
C THR A 43 -4.53 -7.85 9.54
N TRP A 44 -4.19 -7.42 8.32
CA TRP A 44 -3.23 -6.33 8.08
C TRP A 44 -3.91 -4.99 7.77
N GLY A 45 -5.24 -4.96 7.77
CA GLY A 45 -6.05 -3.82 7.35
C GLY A 45 -6.60 -4.01 5.93
N TYR A 46 -7.81 -3.52 5.69
CA TYR A 46 -8.55 -3.82 4.47
C TYR A 46 -7.94 -3.19 3.21
N TYR A 47 -7.66 -1.87 3.26
CA TYR A 47 -6.78 -1.20 2.33
C TYR A 47 -5.49 -0.83 3.04
N VAL A 48 -4.37 -1.17 2.41
CA VAL A 48 -3.03 -0.96 2.94
C VAL A 48 -2.27 -0.03 2.02
N MET A 49 -1.53 0.91 2.62
CA MET A 49 -0.47 1.66 1.97
C MET A 49 0.87 1.33 2.63
N THR A 50 1.91 1.14 1.86
CA THR A 50 3.25 0.73 2.33
C THR A 50 4.34 1.44 1.54
N GLU A 51 5.55 1.44 2.09
CA GLU A 51 6.75 2.07 1.54
C GLU A 51 7.85 1.01 1.40
N GLY A 52 8.43 0.86 0.22
CA GLY A 52 9.60 0.01 -0.02
C GLY A 52 9.37 -1.52 -0.05
N SER A 53 8.33 -2.05 0.60
CA SER A 53 7.98 -3.48 0.58
C SER A 53 6.47 -3.68 0.45
N PHE A 54 6.04 -4.65 -0.35
CA PHE A 54 4.63 -5.07 -0.48
C PHE A 54 4.08 -5.81 0.72
N THR A 55 4.94 -6.34 1.59
CA THR A 55 4.52 -7.19 2.71
C THR A 55 5.46 -7.07 3.90
N TYR A 56 5.14 -7.77 4.98
CA TYR A 56 5.87 -7.77 6.22
C TYR A 56 7.28 -8.37 6.10
N SER A 57 8.19 -7.83 6.88
CA SER A 57 9.46 -8.48 7.24
C SER A 57 9.21 -9.47 8.38
N LEU A 58 10.09 -10.46 8.50
CA LEU A 58 10.13 -11.37 9.65
C LEU A 58 11.23 -10.95 10.60
N VAL A 59 11.05 -11.14 11.91
CA VAL A 59 12.07 -10.85 12.92
C VAL A 59 12.31 -12.09 13.76
N ILE A 60 13.56 -12.60 13.73
CA ILE A 60 14.00 -13.77 14.50
C ILE A 60 15.25 -13.35 15.28
N ASP A 61 15.28 -13.59 16.59
CA ASP A 61 16.36 -13.16 17.49
C ASP A 61 16.72 -11.66 17.35
N GLY A 62 15.72 -10.81 17.15
CA GLY A 62 15.90 -9.36 16.94
C GLY A 62 16.50 -8.97 15.58
N ARG A 63 16.71 -9.91 14.66
CA ARG A 63 17.21 -9.65 13.31
C ARG A 63 16.07 -9.63 12.31
N GLU A 64 15.95 -8.52 11.58
CA GLU A 64 14.94 -8.36 10.53
C GLU A 64 15.37 -9.07 9.25
N MET A 65 14.42 -9.81 8.66
CA MET A 65 14.54 -10.54 7.41
C MET A 65 13.55 -9.96 6.40
N THR A 66 14.06 -9.59 5.24
CA THR A 66 13.32 -8.88 4.19
C THR A 66 12.67 -9.85 3.22
N PRO A 67 11.41 -9.60 2.80
CA PRO A 67 10.74 -10.46 1.83
C PRO A 67 11.43 -10.41 0.46
N GLN A 68 11.35 -11.51 -0.27
CA GLN A 68 11.91 -11.69 -1.60
C GLN A 68 10.79 -12.14 -2.54
N TYR A 69 10.56 -11.38 -3.62
CA TYR A 69 9.42 -11.57 -4.51
C TYR A 69 9.71 -12.58 -5.64
N SER A 70 10.39 -13.67 -5.30
CA SER A 70 10.58 -14.83 -6.16
C SER A 70 10.01 -16.07 -5.49
N THR A 71 9.60 -17.06 -6.29
CA THR A 71 8.89 -18.22 -5.76
C THR A 71 9.85 -19.33 -5.35
N ILE A 72 9.61 -19.88 -4.15
CA ILE A 72 10.16 -21.15 -3.69
C ILE A 72 8.95 -21.99 -3.26
N ASN A 73 8.72 -23.10 -3.97
CA ASN A 73 7.61 -24.02 -3.72
C ASN A 73 6.23 -23.33 -3.62
N GLY A 74 5.98 -22.32 -4.45
CA GLY A 74 4.69 -21.60 -4.55
C GLY A 74 4.60 -20.31 -3.74
N TYR A 75 5.52 -20.08 -2.79
CA TYR A 75 5.47 -18.94 -1.87
C TYR A 75 6.63 -17.97 -2.06
N ILE A 76 6.49 -16.75 -1.55
CA ILE A 76 7.64 -15.88 -1.28
C ILE A 76 8.54 -16.48 -0.18
N TRP A 77 9.72 -15.89 0.00
CA TRP A 77 10.65 -16.24 1.07
C TRP A 77 11.27 -14.98 1.66
N TRP A 78 11.96 -15.11 2.80
CA TRP A 78 12.63 -13.99 3.47
C TRP A 78 14.11 -14.24 3.62
N SER A 79 14.89 -13.17 3.48
CA SER A 79 16.35 -13.18 3.57
C SER A 79 16.85 -12.19 4.62
N GLY A 80 17.83 -12.61 5.42
CA GLY A 80 18.49 -11.70 6.35
C GLY A 80 19.77 -12.29 6.92
N GLY A 81 20.87 -11.52 6.84
CA GLY A 81 22.17 -11.73 7.50
C GLY A 81 22.84 -13.10 7.34
N SER A 82 22.27 -14.14 7.94
CA SER A 82 22.83 -15.48 8.03
C SER A 82 21.83 -16.61 7.74
N GLY A 83 20.59 -16.33 7.35
CA GLY A 83 19.60 -17.37 7.11
C GLY A 83 18.42 -16.95 6.25
N TYR A 84 17.55 -17.93 6.03
CA TYR A 84 16.43 -17.84 5.11
C TYR A 84 15.18 -18.48 5.69
N VAL A 85 14.03 -17.87 5.46
CA VAL A 85 12.72 -18.45 5.76
C VAL A 85 12.02 -18.77 4.45
N TYR A 86 11.67 -20.03 4.21
CA TYR A 86 11.00 -20.47 2.99
C TYR A 86 10.17 -21.73 3.23
N TYR A 87 9.35 -22.10 2.23
CA TYR A 87 8.55 -23.31 2.27
C TYR A 87 9.33 -24.49 1.66
N SER A 88 9.64 -25.50 2.47
CA SER A 88 10.19 -26.81 2.09
C SER A 88 9.05 -27.78 1.77
N ILE A 89 9.26 -28.65 0.79
CA ILE A 89 8.29 -29.70 0.42
C ILE A 89 8.18 -30.73 1.56
N THR A 90 9.28 -31.04 2.21
CA THR A 90 9.36 -32.10 3.22
C THR A 90 8.85 -31.65 4.58
N TYR A 91 9.24 -30.44 5.01
CA TYR A 91 9.02 -29.98 6.39
C TYR A 91 8.03 -28.81 6.50
N GLY A 92 7.45 -28.36 5.39
CA GLY A 92 6.63 -27.15 5.37
C GLY A 92 7.49 -25.91 5.58
N TRP A 93 7.08 -24.99 6.45
CA TRP A 93 7.86 -23.77 6.68
C TRP A 93 9.11 -24.02 7.50
N VAL A 94 10.24 -23.52 7.01
CA VAL A 94 11.54 -23.69 7.67
C VAL A 94 12.31 -22.37 7.77
N TYR A 95 13.09 -22.25 8.84
CA TYR A 95 14.18 -21.29 8.96
C TYR A 95 15.51 -22.04 8.89
N LEU A 96 16.29 -21.75 7.85
CA LEU A 96 17.55 -22.43 7.57
C LEU A 96 18.70 -21.41 7.50
N PRO A 97 19.65 -21.45 8.45
CA PRO A 97 20.88 -20.69 8.37
C PRO A 97 21.82 -21.21 7.28
N GLY A 98 22.43 -20.30 6.51
CA GLY A 98 23.60 -20.60 5.67
C GLY A 98 23.37 -21.38 4.37
N LYS A 99 22.15 -21.82 4.05
CA LYS A 99 21.83 -22.52 2.79
C LYS A 99 20.71 -21.82 2.02
N PHE A 100 20.89 -21.67 0.71
CA PHE A 100 19.99 -20.90 -0.14
C PHE A 100 18.57 -21.52 -0.18
N PRO A 101 17.51 -20.70 -0.25
CA PRO A 101 16.12 -21.17 -0.36
C PRO A 101 15.89 -22.17 -1.49
N GLY A 102 15.02 -23.15 -1.25
CA GLY A 102 14.71 -24.24 -2.19
C GLY A 102 15.60 -25.48 -2.02
N TYR A 103 16.61 -25.42 -1.17
CA TYR A 103 17.27 -26.60 -0.64
C TYR A 103 16.31 -27.34 0.32
N GLU A 104 16.25 -28.67 0.27
CA GLU A 104 15.48 -29.45 1.25
C GLU A 104 16.38 -29.82 2.43
N PRO A 105 16.09 -29.35 3.66
CA PRO A 105 16.87 -29.72 4.84
C PRO A 105 17.00 -31.23 5.01
N ILE A 106 18.15 -31.68 5.48
CA ILE A 106 18.38 -33.10 5.78
C ILE A 106 18.28 -33.31 7.29
N GLU A 107 17.44 -34.25 7.72
CA GLU A 107 17.38 -34.77 9.09
C GLU A 107 17.60 -36.28 9.03
N GLU A 108 18.67 -36.75 9.68
CA GLU A 108 19.07 -38.16 9.71
C GLU A 108 19.24 -38.63 11.16
N ASN A 109 19.27 -39.95 11.35
CA ASN A 109 19.76 -40.61 12.58
C ASN A 109 19.17 -40.06 13.88
N TYR A 110 17.89 -40.37 14.12
CA TYR A 110 17.24 -40.08 15.39
C TYR A 110 17.75 -41.01 16.50
N HIS A 111 18.39 -40.45 17.52
CA HIS A 111 18.99 -41.17 18.63
C HIS A 111 18.35 -40.77 19.96
N TYR A 112 17.93 -41.76 20.73
CA TYR A 112 17.52 -41.60 22.13
C TYR A 112 18.66 -42.06 23.04
N ASP A 113 19.14 -41.15 23.89
CA ASP A 113 20.13 -41.44 24.93
C ASP A 113 19.38 -41.87 26.20
N GLU A 114 19.45 -43.16 26.53
CA GLU A 114 18.72 -43.75 27.65
C GLU A 114 19.20 -43.24 29.03
N ASP A 115 20.46 -42.82 29.13
CA ASP A 115 21.08 -42.37 30.39
C ASP A 115 20.67 -40.93 30.76
N THR A 116 20.45 -40.09 29.75
CA THR A 116 20.06 -38.68 29.91
C THR A 116 18.58 -38.43 29.60
N GLY A 117 17.90 -39.39 28.97
CA GLY A 117 16.53 -39.23 28.46
C GLY A 117 16.44 -38.24 27.29
N ALA A 118 17.56 -37.88 26.68
CA ALA A 118 17.63 -36.88 25.62
C ALA A 118 17.45 -37.51 24.24
N ASN A 119 16.77 -36.79 23.35
CA ASN A 119 16.68 -37.15 21.94
C ASN A 119 17.60 -36.22 21.14
N SER A 120 18.28 -36.77 20.14
CA SER A 120 19.11 -36.03 19.20
C SER A 120 18.86 -36.51 17.76
N ALA A 121 19.11 -35.63 16.80
CA ALA A 121 19.09 -35.96 15.39
C ALA A 121 20.32 -35.34 14.72
N GLU A 122 20.80 -35.99 13.65
CA GLU A 122 21.90 -35.51 12.83
C GLU A 122 21.37 -34.80 11.57
N GLY A 123 22.28 -34.21 10.81
CA GLY A 123 21.98 -33.48 9.58
C GLY A 123 22.09 -31.97 9.74
N ASP A 124 21.23 -31.24 9.05
CA ASP A 124 21.29 -29.79 9.00
C ASP A 124 20.75 -29.13 10.28
N ALA A 125 21.34 -27.99 10.66
CA ALA A 125 20.85 -27.20 11.78
C ALA A 125 19.73 -26.26 11.31
N PHE A 126 18.46 -26.65 11.50
CA PHE A 126 17.33 -25.83 11.06
C PHE A 126 16.19 -25.80 12.06
N TYR A 127 15.16 -25.01 11.75
CA TYR A 127 13.93 -24.96 12.51
C TYR A 127 12.73 -25.13 11.59
N SER A 128 11.69 -25.81 12.06
CA SER A 128 10.39 -25.97 11.36
C SER A 128 9.26 -25.31 12.13
N PHE A 129 8.23 -24.85 11.44
CA PHE A 129 7.04 -24.24 12.06
C PHE A 129 5.81 -24.36 11.15
N THR A 130 4.62 -24.11 11.71
CA THR A 130 3.35 -24.35 11.01
C THR A 130 3.07 -23.34 9.90
N ALA A 131 3.22 -22.04 10.20
CA ALA A 131 2.99 -20.94 9.25
C ALA A 131 3.67 -19.65 9.76
N PRO A 132 4.04 -18.71 8.86
CA PRO A 132 4.51 -17.39 9.27
C PRO A 132 3.45 -16.60 10.05
N PRO A 133 3.86 -15.54 10.77
CA PRO A 133 2.96 -14.75 11.58
C PRO A 133 1.86 -14.14 10.72
N TYR A 134 0.60 -14.28 11.15
CA TYR A 134 -0.57 -13.84 10.38
C TYR A 134 -0.91 -12.37 10.60
N ARG A 135 -0.41 -11.74 11.67
CA ARG A 135 -0.59 -10.31 12.00
C ARG A 135 0.60 -9.71 12.76
N ALA A 136 0.64 -8.39 12.89
CA ALA A 136 1.78 -7.67 13.49
C ALA A 136 2.09 -8.07 14.94
N ASP A 137 1.08 -8.40 15.73
CA ASP A 137 1.19 -8.83 17.13
C ASP A 137 1.28 -10.35 17.30
N SER A 138 1.39 -11.11 16.21
CA SER A 138 1.51 -12.57 16.29
C SER A 138 2.96 -13.02 16.42
N GLU A 139 3.16 -13.96 17.33
CA GLU A 139 4.42 -14.66 17.51
C GLU A 139 4.26 -16.12 17.05
N VAL A 140 5.31 -16.64 16.42
CA VAL A 140 5.38 -18.04 15.97
C VAL A 140 6.58 -18.68 16.63
N GLU A 141 6.36 -19.85 17.22
CA GLU A 141 7.42 -20.68 17.77
C GLU A 141 8.04 -21.55 16.67
N LEU A 142 9.36 -21.60 16.64
CA LEU A 142 10.18 -22.35 15.70
C LEU A 142 10.84 -23.50 16.44
N PHE A 143 10.50 -24.72 16.05
CA PHE A 143 10.99 -25.94 16.69
C PHE A 143 12.27 -26.42 16.03
N GLY A 144 13.30 -26.68 16.84
CA GLY A 144 14.59 -27.20 16.35
C GLY A 144 14.46 -28.56 15.68
N ARG A 145 15.12 -28.71 14.54
CA ARG A 145 15.15 -29.91 13.69
C ARG A 145 16.58 -30.23 13.24
N GLY A 146 16.80 -31.44 12.75
CA GLY A 146 18.14 -31.98 12.46
C GLY A 146 19.07 -31.80 13.66
N SER A 147 20.26 -31.23 13.46
CA SER A 147 21.20 -31.01 14.56
C SER A 147 20.76 -29.94 15.58
N ASN A 148 19.59 -29.32 15.41
CA ASN A 148 18.93 -28.48 16.42
C ASN A 148 17.82 -29.20 17.19
N TYR A 149 17.56 -30.49 16.92
CA TYR A 149 16.58 -31.26 17.67
C TYR A 149 16.89 -31.23 19.18
N GLY A 150 15.87 -30.99 20.00
CA GLY A 150 16.01 -30.88 21.46
C GLY A 150 16.63 -29.57 21.97
N LYS A 151 17.03 -28.64 21.10
CA LYS A 151 17.48 -27.30 21.50
C LYS A 151 16.30 -26.36 21.74
N GLU A 152 16.57 -25.25 22.42
CA GLU A 152 15.60 -24.18 22.66
C GLU A 152 14.95 -23.72 21.35
N SER A 153 13.64 -23.52 21.42
CA SER A 153 12.86 -22.95 20.33
C SER A 153 13.26 -21.49 20.11
N LYS A 154 12.99 -21.01 18.89
CA LYS A 154 13.11 -19.59 18.55
C LYS A 154 11.74 -18.96 18.42
N THR A 155 11.66 -17.66 18.69
CA THR A 155 10.45 -16.88 18.44
C THR A 155 10.63 -16.03 17.18
N MET A 156 9.62 -16.05 16.33
CA MET A 156 9.51 -15.21 15.14
C MET A 156 8.31 -14.29 15.26
N THR A 157 8.52 -13.02 14.91
CA THR A 157 7.45 -12.01 14.81
C THR A 157 7.45 -11.40 13.41
N ALA A 158 6.41 -10.63 13.08
CA ALA A 158 6.32 -9.90 11.83
C ALA A 158 6.36 -8.39 12.08
N LYS A 159 7.01 -7.67 11.17
CA LYS A 159 7.10 -6.21 11.20
C LYS A 159 6.68 -5.64 9.86
N TRP A 160 5.69 -4.76 9.86
CA TRP A 160 5.24 -4.12 8.64
C TRP A 160 4.78 -2.68 8.86
N LYS A 161 5.70 -1.75 8.62
CA LYS A 161 5.41 -0.32 8.58
C LYS A 161 4.41 -0.05 7.46
N ARG A 162 3.20 0.36 7.82
CA ARG A 162 2.11 0.59 6.86
C ARG A 162 1.14 1.65 7.32
N TRP A 163 0.24 2.04 6.43
CA TRP A 163 -0.95 2.81 6.75
C TRP A 163 -2.19 2.06 6.29
N THR A 164 -3.30 2.20 7.01
CA THR A 164 -4.51 1.44 6.72
C THR A 164 -5.73 2.35 6.55
N SER A 165 -6.70 1.91 5.75
CA SER A 165 -7.99 2.57 5.59
C SER A 165 -9.11 1.55 5.36
N ASN A 166 -10.34 1.94 5.71
CA ASN A 166 -11.54 1.18 5.37
C ASN A 166 -12.04 1.48 3.95
N ASN A 167 -11.52 2.53 3.31
CA ASN A 167 -11.91 2.95 1.96
C ASN A 167 -10.68 2.96 1.04
N GLU A 168 -10.88 2.61 -0.24
CA GLU A 168 -9.79 2.62 -1.22
C GLU A 168 -9.18 4.03 -1.32
N CYS A 169 -10.01 5.05 -1.51
CA CYS A 169 -9.58 6.44 -1.54
C CYS A 169 -9.96 7.14 -0.22
N GLY A 170 -9.05 7.92 0.33
CA GLY A 170 -9.25 8.59 1.61
C GLY A 170 -7.96 8.76 2.39
N VAL A 171 -8.14 9.02 3.68
CA VAL A 171 -7.05 9.08 4.65
C VAL A 171 -6.68 7.66 5.07
N TYR A 172 -5.38 7.41 5.14
CA TYR A 172 -4.76 6.19 5.60
C TYR A 172 -4.01 6.52 6.89
N GLU A 173 -4.35 5.81 7.96
CA GLU A 173 -3.82 6.02 9.31
C GLU A 173 -2.58 5.15 9.54
N ALA A 174 -1.59 5.70 10.23
CA ALA A 174 -0.33 5.02 10.48
C ALA A 174 -0.48 3.81 11.41
N GLN A 175 0.19 2.71 11.08
CA GLN A 175 0.27 1.47 11.87
C GLN A 175 1.72 1.03 12.05
N ASP A 176 2.00 0.30 13.12
CA ASP A 176 3.23 -0.49 13.31
C ASP A 176 4.54 0.27 13.03
N GLY A 177 4.68 1.42 13.67
CA GLY A 177 5.87 2.28 13.57
C GLY A 177 5.87 3.24 12.37
N ALA A 178 4.81 3.26 11.57
CA ALA A 178 4.57 4.36 10.63
C ALA A 178 4.19 5.65 11.39
N SER A 179 4.36 6.80 10.73
CA SER A 179 4.04 8.11 11.31
C SER A 179 3.35 9.02 10.30
N GLY A 180 2.45 9.87 10.79
CA GLY A 180 1.69 10.81 9.98
C GLY A 180 0.64 10.15 9.09
N GLU A 181 -0.29 10.94 8.59
CA GLU A 181 -1.32 10.45 7.67
C GLU A 181 -0.81 10.37 6.23
N LYS A 182 -1.36 9.43 5.48
CA LYS A 182 -1.24 9.39 4.02
C LYS A 182 -2.62 9.51 3.39
N ILE A 183 -2.67 9.98 2.14
CA ILE A 183 -3.94 10.22 1.46
C ILE A 183 -3.87 9.61 0.06
N LEU A 184 -4.84 8.77 -0.27
CA LEU A 184 -5.02 8.20 -1.61
C LEU A 184 -6.24 8.84 -2.30
N GLY A 185 -6.08 9.17 -3.58
CA GLY A 185 -7.15 9.71 -4.43
C GLY A 185 -7.11 11.22 -4.63
N LEU A 186 -8.00 11.70 -5.50
CA LEU A 186 -8.17 13.11 -5.83
C LEU A 186 -9.28 13.72 -4.96
N PRO A 187 -9.10 14.92 -4.41
CA PRO A 187 -10.16 15.61 -3.68
C PRO A 187 -11.38 15.83 -4.58
N ARG A 188 -12.55 15.49 -4.05
CA ARG A 188 -13.85 15.77 -4.65
C ARG A 188 -14.64 16.72 -3.78
N PHE A 189 -15.27 17.67 -4.45
CA PHE A 189 -16.09 18.71 -3.87
C PHE A 189 -17.52 18.60 -4.38
N ARG A 190 -18.47 19.15 -3.64
CA ARG A 190 -19.88 19.21 -4.04
C ARG A 190 -20.40 20.63 -3.89
N SER A 191 -21.19 21.08 -4.86
CA SER A 191 -21.91 22.35 -4.73
C SER A 191 -23.13 22.25 -3.82
N ASN A 192 -23.66 23.41 -3.42
CA ASN A 192 -25.03 23.56 -2.90
C ASN A 192 -26.12 23.05 -3.85
N GLY A 193 -25.82 22.93 -5.16
CA GLY A 193 -26.69 22.32 -6.17
C GLY A 193 -26.44 20.82 -6.44
N TYR A 194 -25.69 20.12 -5.57
CA TYR A 194 -25.38 18.68 -5.65
C TYR A 194 -24.49 18.22 -6.81
N GLU A 195 -23.96 19.14 -7.63
CA GLU A 195 -22.95 18.82 -8.64
C GLU A 195 -21.58 18.54 -8.00
N TYR A 196 -20.85 17.56 -8.54
CA TYR A 196 -19.53 17.17 -8.08
C TYR A 196 -18.40 17.75 -8.94
N PHE A 197 -17.33 18.19 -8.28
CA PHE A 197 -16.11 18.69 -8.91
C PHE A 197 -14.92 17.89 -8.37
N THR A 198 -14.25 17.12 -9.22
CA THR A 198 -13.05 16.36 -8.85
C THR A 198 -11.82 17.12 -9.33
N ARG A 199 -10.84 17.33 -8.44
CA ARG A 199 -9.57 17.95 -8.82
C ARG A 199 -8.85 17.09 -9.85
N SER A 200 -8.26 17.73 -10.85
CA SER A 200 -7.40 17.04 -11.81
C SER A 200 -6.15 16.45 -11.16
N PHE A 201 -5.61 15.42 -11.78
CA PHE A 201 -4.30 14.86 -11.46
C PHE A 201 -3.19 15.79 -12.00
N ALA A 202 -3.29 16.18 -13.28
CA ALA A 202 -2.31 17.05 -13.92
C ALA A 202 -2.61 18.54 -13.70
N LYS A 203 -1.56 19.34 -13.69
CA LYS A 203 -1.67 20.81 -13.74
C LYS A 203 -1.63 21.29 -15.18
N THR A 204 -2.53 22.20 -15.51
CA THR A 204 -2.49 22.97 -16.75
C THR A 204 -1.95 24.35 -16.41
N LYS A 205 -0.79 24.70 -16.98
CA LYS A 205 -0.12 25.99 -16.75
C LYS A 205 0.04 26.34 -15.25
N GLY A 206 0.42 25.35 -14.43
CA GLY A 206 0.68 25.54 -13.00
C GLY A 206 -0.55 25.41 -12.08
N HIS A 207 -1.77 25.38 -12.63
CA HIS A 207 -3.02 25.27 -11.87
C HIS A 207 -3.70 23.91 -12.08
N TYR A 208 -4.36 23.41 -11.04
CA TYR A 208 -5.27 22.28 -11.20
C TYR A 208 -6.58 22.74 -11.85
N THR A 209 -7.35 21.81 -12.40
CA THR A 209 -8.75 22.05 -12.77
C THR A 209 -9.66 21.20 -11.88
N TYR A 210 -10.94 21.55 -11.81
CA TYR A 210 -11.93 20.78 -11.05
C TYR A 210 -13.19 20.65 -11.90
N GLY A 211 -13.12 19.80 -12.93
CA GLY A 211 -14.12 19.78 -14.00
C GLY A 211 -14.23 21.14 -14.69
N ARG A 212 -15.40 21.78 -14.62
CA ARG A 212 -15.64 23.11 -15.22
C ARG A 212 -15.06 24.29 -14.41
N ILE A 213 -14.62 24.06 -13.17
CA ILE A 213 -13.90 25.10 -12.39
C ILE A 213 -12.45 25.12 -12.90
N LYS A 214 -12.00 26.27 -13.38
CA LYS A 214 -10.65 26.44 -13.91
C LYS A 214 -10.10 27.82 -13.60
N TYR A 215 -8.78 27.92 -13.50
CA TYR A 215 -8.12 29.21 -13.41
C TYR A 215 -8.08 29.87 -14.80
N SER A 216 -8.53 31.11 -14.89
CA SER A 216 -8.40 31.94 -16.08
C SER A 216 -7.21 32.86 -15.95
N GLU A 217 -6.15 32.59 -16.70
CA GLU A 217 -4.94 33.43 -16.72
C GLU A 217 -5.23 34.85 -17.21
N THR A 218 -6.14 35.00 -18.16
CA THR A 218 -6.53 36.30 -18.72
C THR A 218 -7.08 37.24 -17.65
N TYR A 219 -7.86 36.71 -16.69
CA TYR A 219 -8.53 37.50 -15.66
C TYR A 219 -7.92 37.31 -14.25
N GLY A 220 -6.95 36.41 -14.10
CA GLY A 220 -6.29 36.11 -12.84
C GLY A 220 -7.21 35.47 -11.78
N LYS A 221 -8.30 34.79 -12.19
CA LYS A 221 -9.37 34.32 -11.29
C LYS A 221 -9.76 32.87 -11.54
N TRP A 222 -10.29 32.21 -10.50
CA TRP A 222 -10.98 30.93 -10.66
C TRP A 222 -12.40 31.15 -11.10
N ILE A 223 -12.79 30.49 -12.19
CA ILE A 223 -14.06 30.73 -12.87
C ILE A 223 -14.85 29.44 -13.08
N ILE A 224 -16.17 29.59 -13.06
CA ILE A 224 -17.14 28.63 -13.60
C ILE A 224 -17.84 29.30 -14.78
N GLY A 225 -17.84 28.66 -15.93
CA GLY A 225 -18.40 29.22 -17.17
C GLY A 225 -17.37 30.06 -17.94
N GLU A 226 -17.88 31.06 -18.66
CA GLU A 226 -17.09 31.94 -19.54
C GLU A 226 -17.35 33.40 -19.17
N VAL A 227 -16.26 34.13 -18.88
CA VAL A 227 -16.34 35.55 -18.50
C VAL A 227 -16.90 36.35 -19.68
N GLY A 228 -17.87 37.21 -19.40
CA GLY A 228 -18.56 38.00 -20.42
C GLY A 228 -19.74 37.29 -21.09
N SER A 229 -20.02 36.02 -20.73
CA SER A 229 -21.18 35.28 -21.26
C SER A 229 -22.50 36.00 -20.98
N GLY A 230 -23.40 36.00 -21.97
CA GLY A 230 -24.75 36.56 -21.82
C GLY A 230 -25.61 35.86 -20.78
N ALA A 231 -25.27 34.63 -20.38
CA ALA A 231 -25.92 33.88 -19.31
C ALA A 231 -25.29 34.13 -17.92
N GLY A 232 -24.24 34.94 -17.83
CA GLY A 232 -23.43 35.12 -16.64
C GLY A 232 -22.36 34.03 -16.44
N TRP A 233 -21.52 34.23 -15.44
CA TRP A 233 -20.45 33.32 -15.01
C TRP A 233 -20.30 33.37 -13.49
N HIS A 234 -19.38 32.59 -12.92
CA HIS A 234 -19.07 32.70 -11.49
C HIS A 234 -17.59 32.85 -11.22
N GLU A 235 -17.25 33.65 -10.22
CA GLU A 235 -15.88 33.94 -9.80
C GLU A 235 -15.65 33.58 -8.32
N GLY A 236 -14.51 32.97 -8.01
CA GLY A 236 -14.17 32.57 -6.66
C GLY A 236 -12.68 32.29 -6.46
N GLU A 237 -12.38 31.46 -5.46
CA GLU A 237 -11.03 30.96 -5.17
C GLU A 237 -10.84 29.49 -5.58
N GLU A 238 -9.61 29.00 -5.50
CA GLU A 238 -9.32 27.57 -5.65
C GLU A 238 -10.01 26.77 -4.55
N PRO A 239 -10.76 25.69 -4.88
CA PRO A 239 -11.30 24.78 -3.88
C PRO A 239 -10.20 24.13 -3.02
N LYS A 240 -10.38 24.15 -1.70
CA LYS A 240 -9.41 23.64 -0.69
C LYS A 240 -10.03 22.56 0.19
N VAL A 241 -9.24 21.53 0.50
CA VAL A 241 -9.64 20.49 1.47
C VAL A 241 -9.82 21.13 2.84
N GLY A 242 -10.88 20.75 3.56
CA GLY A 242 -11.18 21.27 4.91
C GLY A 242 -11.98 22.58 4.95
N GLY A 243 -12.46 23.08 3.80
CA GLY A 243 -13.28 24.30 3.75
C GLY A 243 -14.30 24.32 2.61
N SER A 244 -14.94 25.47 2.47
CA SER A 244 -15.85 25.80 1.37
C SER A 244 -15.41 27.08 0.67
N VAL A 245 -15.72 27.18 -0.61
CA VAL A 245 -15.49 28.37 -1.42
C VAL A 245 -16.80 28.76 -2.09
N THR A 246 -17.15 30.04 -2.02
CA THR A 246 -18.31 30.59 -2.71
C THR A 246 -17.87 31.26 -4.01
N PHE A 247 -18.35 30.73 -5.13
CA PHE A 247 -18.24 31.33 -6.44
C PHE A 247 -19.44 32.27 -6.65
N ARG A 248 -19.16 33.57 -6.69
CA ARG A 248 -20.19 34.61 -6.82
C ARG A 248 -20.69 34.69 -8.23
N PHE A 249 -22.00 34.80 -8.41
CA PHE A 249 -22.58 35.01 -9.73
C PHE A 249 -22.21 36.40 -10.26
N CYS A 250 -21.76 36.45 -11.51
CA CYS A 250 -21.34 37.64 -12.23
C CYS A 250 -22.09 37.72 -13.55
N ARG A 251 -22.34 38.96 -14.00
CA ARG A 251 -23.02 39.26 -15.25
C ARG A 251 -22.43 40.51 -15.88
N ASN A 252 -22.69 40.70 -17.17
CA ASN A 252 -22.39 41.96 -17.84
C ASN A 252 -23.26 43.09 -17.25
N GLU A 253 -22.75 44.32 -17.24
CA GLU A 253 -23.38 45.48 -16.59
C GLU A 253 -24.84 45.70 -17.03
N ASP A 254 -25.11 45.53 -18.34
CA ASP A 254 -26.44 45.72 -18.94
C ASP A 254 -27.23 44.41 -19.11
N SER A 255 -26.80 43.32 -18.48
CA SER A 255 -27.46 42.01 -18.63
C SER A 255 -28.57 41.80 -17.61
N GLU A 256 -29.71 41.32 -18.08
CA GLU A 256 -30.82 40.81 -17.25
C GLU A 256 -30.56 39.38 -16.73
N ALA A 257 -29.36 38.84 -16.93
CA ALA A 257 -29.00 37.52 -16.41
C ALA A 257 -29.17 37.50 -14.89
N THR A 258 -29.83 36.43 -14.42
CA THR A 258 -30.03 36.14 -13.01
C THR A 258 -29.39 34.80 -12.68
N GLY A 259 -28.83 34.70 -11.49
CA GLY A 259 -28.13 33.52 -11.05
C GLY A 259 -27.85 33.61 -9.56
N SER A 260 -27.65 32.45 -8.95
CA SER A 260 -27.26 32.32 -7.55
C SER A 260 -25.78 31.97 -7.43
N ASP A 261 -25.23 32.30 -6.27
CA ASP A 261 -23.88 31.89 -5.89
C ASP A 261 -23.78 30.36 -5.77
N ILE A 262 -22.64 29.83 -6.20
CA ILE A 262 -22.32 28.40 -6.10
C ILE A 262 -21.31 28.22 -4.97
N THR A 263 -21.75 27.63 -3.87
CA THR A 263 -20.83 27.25 -2.77
C THR A 263 -20.37 25.82 -2.98
N VAL A 264 -19.06 25.63 -3.07
CA VAL A 264 -18.39 24.34 -3.30
C VAL A 264 -17.65 23.93 -2.04
N SER A 265 -17.98 22.76 -1.49
CA SER A 265 -17.40 22.24 -0.24
C SER A 265 -16.73 20.90 -0.45
N TYR A 266 -15.62 20.64 0.25
CA TYR A 266 -14.95 19.34 0.22
C TYR A 266 -15.87 18.23 0.73
N VAL A 267 -15.81 17.05 0.09
CA VAL A 267 -16.61 15.87 0.47
C VAL A 267 -15.71 14.72 0.87
N ASN A 268 -14.91 14.22 -0.07
CA ASN A 268 -14.07 13.05 0.13
C ASN A 268 -12.96 13.00 -0.92
N HIS A 269 -12.12 11.95 -0.84
CA HIS A 269 -11.21 11.58 -1.92
C HIS A 269 -11.83 10.48 -2.78
N VAL A 270 -11.58 10.53 -4.08
CA VAL A 270 -12.07 9.55 -5.05
C VAL A 270 -10.99 9.17 -6.04
N ARG A 271 -11.21 8.04 -6.72
CA ARG A 271 -10.48 7.70 -7.94
C ARG A 271 -10.78 8.72 -9.03
N GLY A 272 -9.72 9.26 -9.64
CA GLY A 272 -9.83 10.07 -10.85
C GLY A 272 -10.06 9.21 -12.10
N ASP A 273 -10.47 9.86 -13.17
CA ASP A 273 -10.66 9.32 -14.52
C ASP A 273 -9.46 9.58 -15.45
N GLU A 274 -8.56 10.49 -15.07
CA GLU A 274 -7.33 10.75 -15.79
C GLU A 274 -6.42 9.51 -15.88
N THR A 275 -5.80 9.34 -17.05
CA THR A 275 -4.85 8.27 -17.33
C THR A 275 -3.52 8.84 -17.81
N THR A 276 -2.45 8.07 -17.64
CA THR A 276 -1.13 8.40 -18.19
C THR A 276 -0.36 7.12 -18.54
N LYS A 277 0.76 7.27 -19.22
CA LYS A 277 1.65 6.15 -19.54
C LYS A 277 2.46 5.76 -18.30
N ALA A 278 2.51 4.46 -18.00
CA ALA A 278 3.43 3.88 -17.04
C ALA A 278 4.44 3.00 -17.78
N TYR A 279 5.72 3.13 -17.46
CA TYR A 279 6.77 2.32 -18.10
C TYR A 279 7.00 1.02 -17.34
N LEU A 280 7.18 -0.08 -18.08
CA LEU A 280 7.40 -1.40 -17.48
C LEU A 280 8.61 -1.43 -16.55
N GLY A 281 9.70 -0.72 -16.86
CA GLY A 281 10.88 -0.64 -15.98
C GLY A 281 10.57 -0.02 -14.61
N GLU A 282 9.72 1.00 -14.58
CA GLU A 282 9.27 1.61 -13.33
C GLU A 282 8.31 0.71 -12.55
N VAL A 283 7.68 -0.24 -13.27
CA VAL A 283 6.83 -1.30 -12.76
C VAL A 283 7.63 -2.57 -12.39
N ALA A 284 8.85 -2.73 -12.93
CA ALA A 284 9.69 -3.92 -12.80
C ALA A 284 10.78 -3.78 -11.73
N ILE A 285 11.03 -2.57 -11.21
CA ILE A 285 11.74 -2.34 -9.93
C ILE A 285 11.03 -3.06 -8.75
N TRP A 286 9.86 -3.63 -9.00
CA TRP A 286 9.00 -4.31 -8.05
C TRP A 286 9.39 -5.81 -7.90
N ARG A 287 10.61 -6.18 -8.32
CA ARG A 287 11.24 -7.49 -8.14
C ARG A 287 12.30 -7.43 -7.06
#